data_AF-A0A0U4CRG5-F1
#
_entry.id   AF-A0A0U4CRG5-F1
#
_cell.length_a   1.000
_cell.length_b   1.000
_cell.length_c   1.000
_cell.angle_alpha   90.00
_cell.angle_beta   90.00
_cell.angle_gamma   90.00
#
_symmetry.space_group_name_H-M   'P 1'
#
loop_
_entity.id
_entity.type
_entity.pdbx_description
1 polymer ?
#
loop_
_entity_poly.entity_id
_entity_poly.type
_entity_poly.pdbx_seq_one_letter_code
_entity_poly.pdbx_strand_id
1 'polypeptide(L)'
;MTGRKRLTLVEGTVFSVPLGDGRTAIGQIATMKSKKILYLVLFEQMVADDEVETDWQSAIQSPIVIAGSSLDARLYHGYWTILGVADVPDPLHLPASKVAIGMPPTVYVTDYCETRRRPATANEAEILPNITTVSPMRLEKAFKALHGLEPWLEVYDPLLPANIITESMVFGEEGVSQS
;
A
#
# COMPACT_ATOMS: atom_id res chain seq x y z
N MET A 1 33.70 5.75 8.05
CA MET A 1 32.39 5.05 8.02
C MET A 1 31.33 6.06 8.44
N THR A 2 30.76 6.77 7.48
CA THR A 2 29.72 7.78 7.75
C THR A 2 28.47 7.06 8.21
N GLY A 3 28.07 7.27 9.47
CA GLY A 3 26.85 6.67 10.01
C GLY A 3 25.67 7.07 9.14
N ARG A 4 25.03 6.10 8.46
CA ARG A 4 23.78 6.33 7.75
C ARG A 4 22.79 6.86 8.78
N LYS A 5 22.39 8.13 8.64
CA LYS A 5 21.29 8.72 9.41
C LYS A 5 20.13 7.74 9.32
N ARG A 6 19.64 7.27 10.46
CA ARG A 6 18.53 6.31 10.50
C ARG A 6 17.34 6.99 9.84
N LEU A 7 16.91 6.48 8.69
CA LEU A 7 15.68 6.91 8.03
C LEU A 7 14.52 6.59 8.98
N THR A 8 13.85 7.62 9.47
CA THR A 8 12.63 7.45 10.27
C THR A 8 11.47 7.46 9.29
N LEU A 9 10.90 6.29 9.02
CA LEU A 9 9.67 6.15 8.23
C LEU A 9 8.47 6.40 9.13
N VAL A 10 7.57 7.26 8.65
CA VAL A 10 6.29 7.59 9.31
C VAL A 10 5.15 7.50 8.30
N GLU A 11 3.91 7.40 8.78
CA GLU A 11 2.74 7.60 7.93
C GLU A 11 2.81 8.96 7.23
N GLY A 12 2.38 9.00 5.97
CA GLY A 12 2.49 10.18 5.12
C GLY A 12 3.84 10.36 4.43
N THR A 13 4.87 9.55 4.75
CA THR A 13 6.17 9.62 4.06
C THR A 13 5.99 9.38 2.56
N VAL A 14 6.40 10.35 1.75
CA VAL A 14 6.35 10.30 0.28
C VAL A 14 7.70 9.86 -0.27
N PHE A 15 7.68 9.00 -1.29
CA PHE A 15 8.87 8.44 -1.90
C PHE A 15 8.76 8.33 -3.42
N SER A 16 9.91 8.30 -4.08
CA SER A 16 10.04 8.07 -5.52
C SER A 16 10.35 6.61 -5.86
N VAL A 17 9.86 6.16 -7.01
CA VAL A 17 10.15 4.85 -7.60
C VAL A 17 10.64 5.08 -9.04
N PRO A 18 11.96 5.03 -9.29
CA PRO A 18 12.50 5.19 -10.63
C PRO A 18 12.02 4.06 -11.56
N LEU A 19 11.47 4.41 -12.72
CA LEU A 19 10.93 3.41 -13.65
C LEU A 19 11.98 2.90 -14.64
N GLY A 20 13.00 3.72 -14.92
CA GLY A 20 14.12 3.39 -15.81
C GLY A 20 13.92 3.84 -17.26
N ASP A 21 12.85 4.59 -17.56
CA ASP A 21 12.51 5.14 -18.86
C ASP A 21 12.54 6.69 -18.88
N GLY A 22 13.21 7.31 -17.90
CA GLY A 22 13.25 8.76 -17.71
C GLY A 22 12.09 9.31 -16.88
N ARG A 23 11.22 8.43 -16.37
CA ARG A 23 10.10 8.79 -15.50
C ARG A 23 10.22 8.09 -14.14
N THR A 24 9.59 8.71 -13.17
CA THR A 24 9.52 8.28 -11.78
C THR A 24 8.07 8.23 -11.34
N ALA A 25 7.67 7.11 -10.72
CA ALA A 25 6.40 7.01 -10.02
C ALA A 25 6.52 7.58 -8.61
N ILE A 26 5.42 8.15 -8.11
CA ILE A 26 5.35 8.69 -6.76
C ILE A 26 4.51 7.77 -5.89
N GLY A 27 5.00 7.50 -4.68
CA GLY A 27 4.33 6.67 -3.70
C GLY A 27 4.31 7.28 -2.31
N GLN A 28 3.47 6.74 -1.45
CA GLN A 28 3.34 7.18 -0.06
C GLN A 28 3.12 6.00 0.88
N ILE A 29 3.64 6.13 2.10
CA ILE A 29 3.27 5.24 3.22
C ILE A 29 1.91 5.71 3.73
N ALA A 30 0.84 5.03 3.30
CA ALA A 30 -0.52 5.41 3.67
C ALA A 30 -0.86 5.03 5.12
N THR A 31 -0.38 3.87 5.59
CA THR A 31 -0.46 3.51 7.01
C THR A 31 0.62 2.49 7.38
N MET A 32 0.87 2.30 8.68
CA MET A 32 1.84 1.35 9.21
C MET A 32 1.16 0.35 10.15
N LYS A 33 0.96 -0.89 9.69
CA LYS A 33 0.46 -1.99 10.54
C LYS A 33 1.43 -2.32 11.67
N SER A 34 2.72 -2.18 11.41
CA SER A 34 3.78 -2.28 12.42
C SER A 34 4.98 -1.46 11.96
N LYS A 35 6.03 -1.38 12.79
CA LYS A 35 7.30 -0.73 12.41
C LYS A 35 7.97 -1.33 11.15
N LYS A 36 7.54 -2.50 10.67
CA LYS A 36 8.13 -3.20 9.52
C LYS A 36 7.17 -3.39 8.34
N ILE A 37 5.86 -3.40 8.59
CA ILE A 37 4.84 -3.67 7.57
C ILE A 37 4.15 -2.35 7.26
N LEU A 38 4.39 -1.87 6.05
CA LEU A 38 3.90 -0.61 5.52
C LEU A 38 2.76 -0.91 4.55
N TYR A 39 1.68 -0.16 4.62
CA TYR A 39 0.73 -0.08 3.50
C TYR A 39 1.23 1.01 2.57
N LEU A 40 1.65 0.62 1.37
CA LEU A 40 2.20 1.52 0.38
C LEU A 40 1.18 1.75 -0.72
N VAL A 41 1.10 2.99 -1.20
CA VAL A 41 0.29 3.38 -2.35
C VAL A 41 1.17 4.03 -3.40
N LEU A 42 0.85 3.85 -4.68
CA LEU A 42 1.45 4.56 -5.81
C LEU A 42 0.36 5.30 -6.58
N PHE A 43 0.68 6.53 -6.99
CA PHE A 43 -0.23 7.45 -7.65
C PHE A 43 -0.10 7.37 -9.18
N GLU A 44 -1.20 7.61 -9.88
CA GLU A 44 -1.31 7.48 -11.35
C GLU A 44 -0.31 8.36 -12.10
N GLN A 45 -0.13 9.59 -11.64
CA GLN A 45 0.72 10.56 -12.30
C GLN A 45 2.21 10.24 -12.06
N MET A 46 2.94 10.03 -13.16
CA MET A 46 4.39 9.96 -13.18
C MET A 46 5.01 11.35 -13.35
N VAL A 47 6.23 11.52 -12.86
CA VAL A 47 7.02 12.76 -12.97
C VAL A 47 8.30 12.45 -13.76
N ALA A 48 8.84 13.43 -14.49
CA ALA A 48 10.15 13.29 -15.13
C ALA A 48 11.25 13.15 -14.06
N ASP A 49 12.29 12.35 -14.33
CA ASP A 49 13.34 12.06 -13.35
C ASP A 49 14.06 13.33 -12.83
N ASP A 50 14.17 14.37 -13.65
CA ASP A 50 14.80 15.65 -13.32
C ASP A 50 13.85 16.67 -12.65
N GLU A 51 12.55 16.37 -12.59
CA GLU A 51 11.51 17.24 -12.02
C GLU A 51 10.90 16.68 -10.72
N VAL A 52 11.37 15.51 -10.26
CA VAL A 52 10.80 14.80 -9.09
C VAL A 52 10.69 15.70 -7.85
N GLU A 53 11.72 16.49 -7.55
CA GLU A 53 11.77 17.34 -6.35
C GLU A 53 10.75 18.49 -6.38
N THR A 54 10.36 18.97 -7.56
CA THR A 54 9.40 20.08 -7.70
C THR A 54 7.97 19.62 -7.90
N ASP A 55 7.77 18.43 -8.47
CA ASP A 55 6.46 18.07 -9.05
C ASP A 55 5.74 16.93 -8.30
N TRP A 56 6.42 16.25 -7.36
CA TRP A 56 5.81 15.13 -6.61
C TRP A 56 4.52 15.51 -5.88
N GLN A 57 4.39 16.77 -5.46
CA GLN A 57 3.21 17.28 -4.76
C GLN A 57 1.96 17.27 -5.64
N SER A 58 2.14 17.49 -6.95
CA SER A 58 1.04 17.38 -7.91
C SER A 58 0.65 15.92 -8.12
N ALA A 59 1.64 15.01 -8.18
CA ALA A 59 1.40 13.60 -8.41
C ALA A 59 0.58 12.94 -7.31
N ILE A 60 0.79 13.32 -6.04
CA ILE A 60 0.00 12.79 -4.91
C ILE A 60 -1.47 13.25 -4.91
N GLN A 61 -1.85 14.19 -5.79
CA GLN A 61 -3.26 14.59 -5.99
C GLN A 61 -3.97 13.73 -7.04
N SER A 62 -3.23 12.89 -7.78
CA SER A 62 -3.80 11.95 -8.73
C SER A 62 -4.36 10.70 -8.04
N PRO A 63 -5.21 9.89 -8.70
CA PRO A 63 -5.73 8.67 -8.12
C PRO A 63 -4.64 7.68 -7.68
N ILE A 64 -4.91 6.93 -6.62
CA ILE A 64 -4.09 5.76 -6.27
C ILE A 64 -4.41 4.64 -7.26
N VAL A 65 -3.38 4.05 -7.85
CA VAL A 65 -3.52 2.98 -8.86
C VAL A 65 -2.91 1.65 -8.45
N ILE A 66 -1.99 1.66 -7.48
CA ILE A 66 -1.40 0.47 -6.87
C ILE A 66 -1.40 0.64 -5.36
N ALA A 67 -1.86 -0.37 -4.62
CA ALA A 67 -1.84 -0.39 -3.16
C ALA A 67 -1.49 -1.77 -2.62
N GLY A 68 -0.76 -1.83 -1.50
CA GLY A 68 -0.50 -3.12 -0.85
C GLY A 68 0.42 -3.07 0.35
N SER A 69 0.33 -4.10 1.20
CA SER A 69 1.27 -4.31 2.31
C SER A 69 2.63 -4.75 1.80
N SER A 70 3.66 -4.03 2.22
CA SER A 70 5.05 -4.29 1.85
C SER A 70 5.99 -4.07 3.04
N LEU A 71 7.25 -4.48 2.84
CA LEU A 71 8.39 -4.13 3.68
C LEU A 71 9.12 -2.89 3.12
N ASP A 72 10.05 -2.35 3.89
CA ASP A 72 10.78 -1.11 3.62
C ASP A 72 12.08 -1.29 2.83
N ALA A 73 12.38 -2.49 2.31
CA ALA A 73 13.70 -2.81 1.75
C ALA A 73 14.18 -1.83 0.65
N ARG A 74 13.29 -1.36 -0.24
CA ARG A 74 13.66 -0.40 -1.30
C ARG A 74 13.97 1.00 -0.74
N LEU A 75 13.25 1.44 0.30
CA LEU A 75 13.51 2.70 1.02
C LEU A 75 14.80 2.59 1.86
N TYR A 76 14.95 1.51 2.61
CA TYR A 76 16.09 1.26 3.49
C TYR A 76 17.42 1.23 2.72
N HIS A 77 17.43 0.60 1.55
CA HIS A 77 18.62 0.53 0.71
C HIS A 77 18.85 1.79 -0.15
N GLY A 78 17.88 2.71 -0.22
CA GLY A 78 17.96 3.95 -1.00
C GLY A 78 17.71 3.75 -2.49
N TYR A 79 17.03 2.68 -2.88
CA TYR A 79 16.55 2.51 -4.26
C TYR A 79 15.31 3.35 -4.53
N TRP A 80 14.52 3.60 -3.49
CA TRP A 80 13.44 4.59 -3.49
C TRP A 80 13.87 5.74 -2.59
N THR A 81 13.74 6.97 -3.09
CA THR A 81 14.20 8.17 -2.38
C THR A 81 13.03 8.80 -1.63
N ILE A 82 13.25 9.22 -0.39
CA ILE A 82 12.23 9.98 0.36
C ILE A 82 12.23 11.43 -0.14
N LEU A 83 11.04 11.92 -0.50
CA LEU A 83 10.82 13.27 -1.02
C LEU A 83 10.29 14.21 0.07
N GLY A 84 9.54 13.68 1.03
CA GLY A 84 8.94 14.48 2.10
C GLY A 84 7.90 13.71 2.90
N VAL A 85 7.04 14.47 3.57
CA VAL A 85 5.86 13.96 4.27
C VAL A 85 4.67 14.81 3.84
N ALA A 86 3.55 14.16 3.54
CA ALA A 86 2.30 14.80 3.18
C ALA A 86 1.13 14.08 3.87
N ASP A 87 -0.04 14.72 3.88
CA ASP A 87 -1.26 14.11 4.38
C ASP A 87 -1.62 12.86 3.56
N VAL A 88 -2.18 11.85 4.24
CA VAL A 88 -2.62 10.61 3.60
C VAL A 88 -4.00 10.85 2.96
N PRO A 89 -4.23 10.42 1.70
CA PRO A 89 -5.51 10.53 1.05
C PRO A 89 -6.66 9.84 1.82
N ASP A 90 -7.83 10.48 1.81
CA ASP A 90 -9.08 9.98 2.37
C ASP A 90 -10.18 10.01 1.27
N PRO A 91 -10.94 8.93 1.02
CA PRO A 91 -10.90 7.63 1.71
C PRO A 91 -9.72 6.75 1.33
N LEU A 92 -9.08 6.14 2.33
CA LEU A 92 -8.07 5.11 2.12
C LEU A 92 -8.73 3.73 2.02
N HIS A 93 -8.55 3.05 0.88
CA HIS A 93 -9.04 1.69 0.65
C HIS A 93 -8.14 0.66 1.35
N LEU A 94 -8.26 0.56 2.68
CA LEU A 94 -7.57 -0.45 3.48
C LEU A 94 -8.24 -1.84 3.33
N PRO A 95 -7.46 -2.92 3.15
CA PRO A 95 -8.01 -4.23 2.86
C PRO A 95 -8.55 -4.90 4.14
N ALA A 96 -9.72 -5.51 4.03
CA ALA A 96 -10.15 -6.55 4.95
C ALA A 96 -9.46 -7.88 4.61
N SER A 97 -9.29 -8.76 5.58
CA SER A 97 -8.69 -10.07 5.35
C SER A 97 -9.33 -11.15 6.23
N LYS A 98 -9.11 -12.42 5.85
CA LYS A 98 -9.44 -13.57 6.69
C LYS A 98 -8.22 -14.16 7.39
N VAL A 99 -8.44 -14.71 8.58
CA VAL A 99 -7.47 -15.47 9.35
C VAL A 99 -8.13 -16.73 9.91
N ALA A 100 -7.42 -17.86 9.90
CA ALA A 100 -7.87 -19.11 10.50
C ALA A 100 -7.16 -19.31 11.85
N ILE A 101 -7.94 -19.52 12.92
CA ILE A 101 -7.43 -19.61 14.29
C ILE A 101 -7.97 -20.87 14.97
N GLY A 102 -7.10 -21.58 15.71
CA GLY A 102 -7.47 -22.73 16.53
C GLY A 102 -7.36 -24.09 15.83
N MET A 103 -7.71 -25.15 16.57
CA MET A 103 -7.85 -26.52 16.07
C MET A 103 -9.12 -27.15 16.66
N PRO A 104 -10.16 -27.46 15.86
CA PRO A 104 -10.26 -27.20 14.41
C PRO A 104 -10.29 -25.68 14.09
N PRO A 105 -9.91 -25.28 12.87
CA PRO A 105 -9.79 -23.86 12.51
C PRO A 105 -11.16 -23.19 12.40
N THR A 106 -11.32 -22.06 13.09
CA THR A 106 -12.42 -21.11 12.87
C THR A 106 -11.91 -19.94 12.05
N VAL A 107 -12.63 -19.56 11.00
CA VAL A 107 -12.29 -18.43 10.13
C VAL A 107 -12.87 -17.14 10.70
N TYR A 108 -12.02 -16.13 10.84
CA TYR A 108 -12.38 -14.79 11.28
C TYR A 108 -12.08 -13.79 10.17
N VAL A 109 -12.89 -12.74 10.12
CA VAL A 109 -12.59 -11.53 9.34
C VAL A 109 -11.92 -10.51 10.25
N THR A 110 -10.95 -9.79 9.70
CA THR A 110 -10.18 -8.77 10.41
C THR A 110 -10.00 -7.54 9.55
N ASP A 111 -9.97 -6.37 10.19
CA ASP A 111 -9.55 -5.11 9.56
C ASP A 111 -8.03 -5.11 9.32
N TYR A 112 -7.51 -4.07 8.63
CA TYR A 112 -6.13 -4.05 8.19
C TYR A 112 -5.13 -4.13 9.35
N CYS A 113 -5.38 -3.32 10.38
CA CYS A 113 -4.56 -3.21 11.59
C CYS A 113 -4.78 -4.35 12.60
N GLU A 114 -5.70 -5.27 12.32
CA GLU A 114 -6.11 -6.37 13.20
C GLU A 114 -6.67 -5.93 14.57
N THR A 115 -7.25 -4.73 14.61
CA THR A 115 -7.90 -4.15 15.80
C THR A 115 -9.34 -4.62 15.95
N ARG A 116 -10.02 -4.91 14.84
CA ARG A 116 -11.39 -5.44 14.81
C ARG A 116 -11.38 -6.84 14.24
N ARG A 117 -12.09 -7.75 14.91
CA ARG A 117 -12.19 -9.14 14.50
C ARG A 117 -13.55 -9.73 14.85
N ARG A 118 -14.13 -10.50 13.94
CA ARG A 118 -15.36 -11.28 14.17
C ARG A 118 -15.35 -12.59 13.37
N PRO A 119 -16.16 -13.59 13.74
CA PRO A 119 -16.34 -14.77 12.90
C PRO A 119 -16.76 -14.39 11.48
N ALA A 120 -16.21 -15.10 10.50
CA ALA A 120 -16.59 -14.91 9.10
C ALA A 120 -17.91 -15.62 8.78
N THR A 121 -18.72 -14.99 7.93
CA THR A 121 -19.77 -15.71 7.20
C THR A 121 -19.14 -16.71 6.22
N ALA A 122 -19.93 -17.69 5.74
CA ALA A 122 -19.45 -18.65 4.75
C ALA A 122 -18.93 -17.97 3.47
N ASN A 123 -19.64 -16.96 2.99
CA ASN A 123 -19.24 -16.17 1.82
C ASN A 123 -17.93 -15.41 2.06
N GLU A 124 -17.79 -14.72 3.20
CA GLU A 124 -16.55 -14.02 3.56
C GLU A 124 -15.36 -14.96 3.69
N ALA A 125 -15.56 -16.15 4.25
CA ALA A 125 -14.52 -17.16 4.36
C ALA A 125 -14.02 -17.66 2.99
N GLU A 126 -14.88 -17.62 1.98
CA GLU A 126 -14.53 -17.97 0.60
C GLU A 126 -13.81 -16.82 -0.11
N ILE A 127 -14.41 -15.62 -0.13
CA ILE A 127 -13.96 -14.52 -0.99
C ILE A 127 -12.83 -13.67 -0.41
N LEU A 128 -12.72 -13.56 0.93
CA LEU A 128 -11.71 -12.68 1.51
C LEU A 128 -10.31 -13.27 1.33
N PRO A 129 -9.31 -12.44 1.01
CA PRO A 129 -7.93 -12.88 0.92
C PRO A 129 -7.39 -13.18 2.33
N ASN A 130 -6.39 -14.06 2.38
CA ASN A 130 -5.53 -14.16 3.57
C ASN A 130 -4.70 -12.87 3.69
N ILE A 131 -4.25 -12.56 4.91
CA ILE A 131 -3.27 -11.48 5.11
C ILE A 131 -2.00 -11.83 4.33
N THR A 132 -1.57 -10.93 3.45
CA THR A 132 -0.32 -11.09 2.71
C THR A 132 0.54 -9.84 2.82
N THR A 133 1.86 -10.01 2.71
CA THR A 133 2.82 -8.94 2.52
C THR A 133 3.63 -9.28 1.29
N VAL A 134 3.71 -8.34 0.35
CA VAL A 134 4.45 -8.52 -0.89
C VAL A 134 5.83 -7.86 -0.82
N SER A 135 6.72 -8.23 -1.73
CA SER A 135 7.98 -7.51 -1.88
C SER A 135 7.72 -6.12 -2.46
N PRO A 136 8.48 -5.08 -2.06
CA PRO A 136 8.34 -3.74 -2.64
C PRO A 136 8.59 -3.73 -4.16
N MET A 137 9.42 -4.65 -4.66
CA MET A 137 9.65 -4.85 -6.10
C MET A 137 8.36 -5.27 -6.84
N ARG A 138 7.45 -6.01 -6.20
CA ARG A 138 6.18 -6.40 -6.84
C ARG A 138 5.27 -5.19 -7.08
N LEU A 139 5.25 -4.20 -6.19
CA LEU A 139 4.51 -2.95 -6.40
C LEU A 139 5.11 -2.16 -7.57
N GLU A 140 6.44 -2.03 -7.61
CA GLU A 140 7.14 -1.35 -8.71
C GLU A 140 6.85 -2.02 -10.07
N LYS A 141 6.93 -3.35 -10.14
CA LYS A 141 6.64 -4.08 -11.37
C LYS A 141 5.17 -4.00 -11.78
N ALA A 142 4.24 -4.04 -10.82
CA ALA A 142 2.82 -3.86 -11.11
C ALA A 142 2.57 -2.46 -11.70
N PHE A 143 3.20 -1.41 -11.15
CA PHE A 143 3.13 -0.07 -11.70
C PHE A 143 3.70 0.02 -13.12
N LYS A 144 4.91 -0.51 -13.34
CA LYS A 144 5.52 -0.59 -14.67
C LYS A 144 4.60 -1.30 -15.67
N ALA A 145 3.99 -2.40 -15.25
CA ALA A 145 3.07 -3.15 -16.09
C ALA A 145 1.79 -2.38 -16.42
N LEU A 146 1.22 -1.66 -15.44
CA LEU A 146 0.05 -0.80 -15.64
C LEU A 146 0.30 0.27 -16.71
N HIS A 147 1.53 0.80 -16.78
CA HIS A 147 1.93 1.83 -17.74
C HIS A 147 2.63 1.27 -18.99
N GLY A 148 2.54 -0.04 -19.25
CA GLY A 148 3.03 -0.67 -20.48
C GLY A 148 4.55 -0.82 -20.60
N LEU A 149 5.29 -0.66 -19.50
CA LEU A 149 6.75 -0.86 -19.46
C LEU A 149 7.15 -2.32 -19.24
N GLU A 150 6.25 -3.12 -18.65
CA GLU A 150 6.39 -4.57 -18.47
C GLU A 150 5.05 -5.26 -18.80
N PRO A 151 5.02 -6.59 -19.05
CA PRO A 151 3.76 -7.31 -19.16
C PRO A 151 2.99 -7.35 -17.85
N TRP A 152 1.67 -7.21 -17.91
CA TRP A 152 0.80 -7.47 -16.76
C TRP A 152 0.74 -8.96 -16.44
N LEU A 153 0.84 -9.30 -15.16
CA LEU A 153 0.74 -10.66 -14.63
C LEU A 153 -0.42 -10.72 -13.64
N GLU A 154 -1.17 -11.82 -13.62
CA GLU A 154 -2.31 -12.05 -12.69
C GLU A 154 -1.93 -11.84 -11.21
N VAL A 155 -0.66 -12.08 -10.88
CA VAL A 155 -0.11 -11.81 -9.55
C VAL A 155 -0.13 -10.31 -9.17
N TYR A 156 -0.41 -9.40 -10.09
CA TYR A 156 -0.57 -7.97 -9.81
C TYR A 156 -2.02 -7.57 -9.55
N ASP A 157 -3.00 -8.40 -9.91
CA ASP A 157 -4.43 -8.10 -9.74
C ASP A 157 -4.81 -7.71 -8.30
N PRO A 158 -4.30 -8.38 -7.24
CA PRO A 158 -4.61 -8.00 -5.87
C PRO A 158 -4.05 -6.65 -5.42
N LEU A 159 -3.20 -6.01 -6.24
CA LEU A 159 -2.61 -4.70 -5.93
C LEU A 159 -3.41 -3.53 -6.52
N LEU A 160 -4.38 -3.81 -7.40
CA LEU A 160 -5.28 -2.80 -7.94
C LEU A 160 -6.31 -2.40 -6.88
N PRO A 161 -6.48 -1.11 -6.54
CA PRO A 161 -7.46 -0.66 -5.54
C PRO A 161 -8.89 -1.16 -5.82
N ALA A 162 -9.28 -1.26 -7.09
CA ALA A 162 -10.59 -1.76 -7.51
C ALA A 162 -10.85 -3.25 -7.15
N ASN A 163 -9.79 -4.02 -6.93
CA ASN A 163 -9.88 -5.45 -6.58
C ASN A 163 -9.76 -5.70 -5.06
N ILE A 164 -9.65 -4.64 -4.26
CA ILE A 164 -9.50 -4.75 -2.81
C ILE A 164 -10.88 -4.76 -2.16
N ILE A 165 -11.20 -5.84 -1.44
CA ILE A 165 -12.34 -5.85 -0.51
C ILE A 165 -11.91 -5.06 0.73
N THR A 166 -12.52 -3.89 0.94
CA THR A 166 -12.08 -2.97 2.00
C THR A 166 -12.66 -3.32 3.36
N GLU A 167 -12.00 -2.87 4.42
CA GLU A 167 -12.56 -2.96 5.77
C GLU A 167 -13.85 -2.16 5.94
N SER A 168 -14.02 -1.04 5.22
CA SER A 168 -15.28 -0.28 5.22
C SER A 168 -16.44 -1.07 4.61
N MET A 169 -16.21 -1.88 3.57
CA MET A 169 -17.23 -2.77 3.00
C MET A 169 -17.66 -3.88 3.97
N VAL A 170 -16.74 -4.33 4.82
CA VAL A 170 -16.93 -5.50 5.70
C VAL A 170 -17.44 -5.14 7.10
N PHE A 171 -16.96 -4.03 7.65
CA PHE A 171 -17.28 -3.57 9.00
C PHE A 171 -18.18 -2.32 9.00
N GLY A 172 -18.44 -1.72 7.84
CA GLY A 172 -19.08 -0.41 7.73
C GLY A 172 -18.08 0.74 7.93
N GLU A 173 -18.47 1.93 7.53
CA GLU A 173 -17.84 3.17 7.99
C GLU A 173 -18.21 3.34 9.47
N GLU A 174 -17.22 3.40 10.36
CA GLU A 174 -17.54 3.86 11.71
C GLU A 174 -17.92 5.33 11.63
N GLY A 175 -19.17 5.63 11.99
CA GLY A 175 -19.58 6.98 12.33
C GLY A 175 -18.62 7.51 13.39
N VAL A 176 -18.05 8.68 13.10
CA VAL A 176 -17.38 9.52 14.09
C VAL A 176 -18.27 9.56 15.32
N SER A 177 -17.91 8.81 16.36
CA SER A 177 -18.47 9.05 17.69
C SER A 177 -17.99 10.44 18.07
N GLN A 178 -18.87 11.43 17.88
CA GLN A 178 -18.73 12.72 18.52
C GLN A 178 -18.73 12.45 20.03
N SER A 179 -17.60 12.71 20.66
CA SER A 179 -17.47 12.93 22.09
C SER A 179 -16.90 14.31 22.32
#